data_AF-A0A943HXT2-F1
#
_entry.id   AF-A0A943HXT2-F1
#
_cell.length_a   1.000
_cell.length_b   1.000
_cell.length_c   1.000
_cell.angle_alpha   90.00
_cell.angle_beta   90.00
_cell.angle_gamma   90.00
#
_symmetry.space_group_name_H-M   'P 1'
#
loop_
_entity.id
_entity.type
_entity.pdbx_description
1 polymer ?
#
loop_
_entity_poly.entity_id
_entity_poly.type
_entity_poly.pdbx_seq_one_letter_code
_entity_poly.pdbx_strand_id
1 'polypeptide(L)'
;MERILGVNLSGWFIPEPWVTPSLYAATGASNAAELQEAMGTAAYNERMRRHYETFVSEDDFRRMAQIGLNAVRLPVPWYAFGSQESDASYISVVDYIDRAIEWAAKYNIRVLLDLATVPGGQGDSNDSPATPEAVAEWHSSTNGRHVALDVLERLAERYGEAESLLGIELLDTPQMSVRKSLFTMTDGIPAHYLRNFYRDAYELVRSYMPEDKIVVFSSSGHPSEWKHFMRGAKYKNVYMDLHLYHYRDEHALDITSPRGLTTAISRNKRELKEAISTGFPVLVGEWSGAAIFANSSVTPEGRNAYERVFIANQLASFAPAAGWFFQTWKTEKRIAAWDARAALGTLERGMIE
;
A
#
# COMPACT_ATOMS: atom_id res chain seq x y z
N MET A 1 4.14 -21.18 -4.90
CA MET A 1 4.83 -19.91 -4.58
C MET A 1 5.21 -19.97 -3.11
N GLU A 2 6.43 -19.57 -2.76
CA GLU A 2 6.77 -19.33 -1.34
C GLU A 2 5.84 -18.26 -0.76
N ARG A 3 5.64 -18.27 0.57
CA ARG A 3 4.79 -17.28 1.25
C ARG A 3 5.38 -15.88 1.01
N ILE A 4 4.53 -14.90 0.73
CA ILE A 4 4.98 -13.52 0.47
C ILE A 4 5.30 -12.84 1.79
N LEU A 5 6.57 -12.44 1.97
CA LEU A 5 7.10 -11.72 3.13
C LEU A 5 7.73 -10.43 2.59
N GLY A 6 6.95 -9.35 2.60
CA GLY A 6 7.33 -8.13 1.90
C GLY A 6 7.27 -6.85 2.72
N VAL A 7 7.70 -5.76 2.10
CA VAL A 7 7.62 -4.40 2.62
C VAL A 7 7.11 -3.46 1.54
N ASN A 8 6.40 -2.42 1.93
CA ASN A 8 6.04 -1.32 1.05
C ASN A 8 7.24 -0.39 0.83
N LEU A 9 7.30 0.25 -0.34
CA LEU A 9 8.27 1.31 -0.68
C LEU A 9 7.62 2.70 -0.68
N SER A 10 6.69 2.93 0.25
CA SER A 10 5.99 4.21 0.42
C SER A 10 6.95 5.36 0.74
N GLY A 11 6.58 6.56 0.32
CA GLY A 11 7.46 7.72 0.34
C GLY A 11 8.49 7.78 -0.78
N TRP A 12 8.64 6.75 -1.63
CA TRP A 12 9.60 6.82 -2.76
C TRP A 12 9.07 7.64 -3.92
N PHE A 13 8.07 7.16 -4.67
CA PHE A 13 7.52 7.89 -5.82
C PHE A 13 6.39 8.85 -5.45
N ILE A 14 5.67 8.55 -4.38
CA ILE A 14 4.62 9.37 -3.79
C ILE A 14 5.14 9.84 -2.43
N PRO A 15 5.66 11.07 -2.33
CA PRO A 15 6.18 11.58 -1.08
C PRO A 15 5.08 11.77 -0.04
N GLU A 16 5.39 11.39 1.18
CA GLU A 16 4.52 11.56 2.33
C GLU A 16 5.28 12.33 3.41
N PRO A 17 4.71 13.41 3.98
CA PRO A 17 5.41 14.26 4.95
C PRO A 17 5.87 13.50 6.21
N TRP A 18 5.13 12.47 6.61
CA TRP A 18 5.49 11.67 7.79
C TRP A 18 6.62 10.67 7.50
N VAL A 19 6.77 10.19 6.25
CA VAL A 19 7.87 9.31 5.82
C VAL A 19 9.13 10.12 5.49
N THR A 20 8.95 11.22 4.75
CA THR A 20 10.00 12.05 4.14
C THR A 20 9.90 13.53 4.53
N PRO A 21 9.90 13.87 5.82
CA PRO A 21 9.69 15.25 6.29
C PRO A 21 10.71 16.25 5.74
N SER A 22 11.91 15.82 5.36
CA SER A 22 12.94 16.71 4.80
C SER A 22 12.51 17.36 3.48
N LEU A 23 11.66 16.71 2.67
CA LEU A 23 11.14 17.27 1.42
C LEU A 23 10.23 18.48 1.65
N TYR A 24 9.55 18.52 2.80
CA TYR A 24 8.56 19.53 3.17
C TYR A 24 9.13 20.62 4.07
N ALA A 25 10.30 20.37 4.68
CA ALA A 25 10.92 21.28 5.63
C ALA A 25 11.10 22.70 5.03
N ALA A 26 10.71 23.71 5.82
CA ALA A 26 10.79 25.13 5.47
C ALA A 26 10.04 25.55 4.20
N THR A 27 9.05 24.76 3.74
CA THR A 27 8.18 25.13 2.60
C THR A 27 6.78 25.61 3.04
N GLY A 28 6.34 25.23 4.24
CA GLY A 28 4.97 25.45 4.69
C GLY A 28 3.96 24.41 4.15
N ALA A 29 4.38 23.53 3.24
CA ALA A 29 3.54 22.52 2.64
C ALA A 29 3.27 21.33 3.57
N SER A 30 2.03 20.85 3.55
CA SER A 30 1.53 19.69 4.27
C SER A 30 1.27 18.47 3.37
N ASN A 31 1.32 18.66 2.04
CA ASN A 31 1.12 17.61 1.04
C ASN A 31 1.88 17.91 -0.26
N ALA A 32 1.93 16.96 -1.19
CA ALA A 32 2.73 17.07 -2.40
C ALA A 32 2.28 18.20 -3.34
N ALA A 33 0.97 18.51 -3.40
CA ALA A 33 0.44 19.60 -4.21
C ALA A 33 0.89 20.96 -3.68
N GLU A 34 0.73 21.19 -2.37
CA GLU A 34 1.23 22.41 -1.70
C GLU A 34 2.75 22.54 -1.83
N LEU A 35 3.49 21.42 -1.84
CA LEU A 35 4.94 21.44 -2.03
C LEU A 35 5.32 21.92 -3.43
N GLN A 36 4.60 21.45 -4.45
CA GLN A 36 4.81 21.88 -5.84
C GLN A 36 4.45 23.35 -6.03
N GLU A 37 3.35 23.81 -5.44
CA GLU A 37 2.93 25.22 -5.47
C GLU A 37 3.96 26.13 -4.79
N ALA A 38 4.39 25.78 -3.57
CA ALA A 38 5.34 26.58 -2.81
C ALA A 38 6.72 26.72 -3.47
N MET A 39 7.14 25.70 -4.23
CA MET A 39 8.46 25.66 -4.87
C MET A 39 8.48 26.16 -6.31
N GLY A 40 7.35 26.04 -7.01
CA GLY A 40 7.28 26.10 -8.46
C GLY A 40 7.87 24.86 -9.15
N THR A 41 7.38 24.58 -10.35
CA THR A 41 7.61 23.34 -11.11
C THR A 41 9.08 22.94 -11.26
N ALA A 42 9.96 23.89 -11.61
CA ALA A 42 11.38 23.57 -11.86
C ALA A 42 12.12 23.13 -10.59
N ALA A 43 11.94 23.85 -9.49
CA ALA A 43 12.59 23.52 -8.22
C ALA A 43 12.00 22.25 -7.60
N TYR A 44 10.69 22.05 -7.73
CA TYR A 44 10.01 20.82 -7.32
C TYR A 44 10.59 19.61 -8.06
N ASN A 45 10.66 19.66 -9.39
CA ASN A 45 11.16 18.54 -10.21
C ASN A 45 12.63 18.19 -9.92
N GLU A 46 13.47 19.18 -9.66
CA GLU A 46 14.86 18.91 -9.26
C GLU A 46 14.96 18.27 -7.86
N ARG A 47 14.13 18.72 -6.91
CA ARG A 47 14.04 18.09 -5.59
C ARG A 47 13.55 16.65 -5.69
N MET A 48 12.51 16.40 -6.49
CA MET A 48 11.96 15.06 -6.72
C MET A 48 12.95 14.12 -7.40
N ARG A 49 13.70 14.59 -8.41
CA ARG A 49 14.75 13.79 -9.05
C ARG A 49 15.81 13.34 -8.06
N ARG A 50 16.30 14.25 -7.20
CA ARG A 50 17.27 13.90 -6.16
C ARG A 50 16.70 12.89 -5.16
N HIS A 51 15.44 13.07 -4.79
CA HIS A 51 14.74 12.16 -3.90
C HIS A 51 14.63 10.75 -4.50
N TYR A 52 14.13 10.62 -5.73
CA TYR A 52 13.99 9.33 -6.40
C TYR A 52 15.33 8.61 -6.56
N GLU A 53 16.42 9.36 -6.81
CA GLU A 53 17.77 8.81 -6.96
C GLU A 53 18.39 8.32 -5.63
N THR A 54 18.01 8.91 -4.50
CA THR A 54 18.74 8.69 -3.22
C THR A 54 17.90 8.04 -2.13
N PHE A 55 16.57 8.12 -2.21
CA PHE A 55 15.71 7.60 -1.18
C PHE A 55 15.75 6.08 -1.15
N VAL A 56 15.54 5.35 -2.25
CA VAL A 56 15.73 3.89 -2.31
C VAL A 56 16.88 3.56 -3.28
N SER A 57 17.69 2.57 -2.91
CA SER A 57 18.88 2.17 -3.65
C SER A 57 18.99 0.63 -3.75
N GLU A 58 19.90 0.13 -4.57
CA GLU A 58 20.20 -1.30 -4.65
C GLU A 58 20.53 -1.91 -3.27
N ASP A 59 21.23 -1.15 -2.42
CA ASP A 59 21.62 -1.58 -1.07
C ASP A 59 20.40 -1.88 -0.19
N ASP A 60 19.26 -1.23 -0.45
CA ASP A 60 18.01 -1.53 0.23
C ASP A 60 17.48 -2.92 -0.13
N PHE A 61 17.46 -3.28 -1.43
CA PHE A 61 17.04 -4.61 -1.89
C PHE A 61 17.97 -5.71 -1.36
N ARG A 62 19.29 -5.45 -1.36
CA ARG A 62 20.28 -6.34 -0.74
C ARG A 62 19.95 -6.59 0.74
N ARG A 63 19.64 -5.54 1.50
CA ARG A 63 19.29 -5.65 2.93
C ARG A 63 17.96 -6.37 3.15
N MET A 64 16.94 -6.11 2.33
CA MET A 64 15.65 -6.81 2.41
C MET A 64 15.85 -8.32 2.28
N ALA A 65 16.59 -8.77 1.26
CA ALA A 65 16.89 -10.19 1.07
C ALA A 65 17.70 -10.78 2.24
N GLN A 66 18.66 -10.02 2.79
CA GLN A 66 19.47 -10.47 3.94
C GLN A 66 18.66 -10.73 5.21
N ILE A 67 17.58 -9.99 5.43
CA ILE A 67 16.68 -10.20 6.58
C ILE A 67 15.54 -11.18 6.29
N GLY A 68 15.55 -11.82 5.10
CA GLY A 68 14.59 -12.87 4.72
C GLY A 68 13.32 -12.39 4.02
N LEU A 69 13.23 -11.10 3.64
CA LEU A 69 12.12 -10.62 2.82
C LEU A 69 12.30 -11.08 1.37
N ASN A 70 11.20 -11.42 0.73
CA ASN A 70 11.17 -11.94 -0.65
C ASN A 70 10.25 -11.15 -1.59
N ALA A 71 9.64 -10.06 -1.11
CA ALA A 71 8.81 -9.21 -1.96
C ALA A 71 8.88 -7.73 -1.56
N VAL A 72 8.56 -6.85 -2.51
CA VAL A 72 8.28 -5.43 -2.28
C VAL A 72 6.97 -5.05 -2.95
N ARG A 73 6.18 -4.22 -2.28
CA ARG A 73 5.03 -3.52 -2.87
C ARG A 73 5.47 -2.10 -3.19
N LEU A 74 5.29 -1.70 -4.44
CA LEU A 74 5.82 -0.45 -4.99
C LEU A 74 4.65 0.46 -5.38
N PRO A 75 4.29 1.43 -4.53
CA PRO A 75 3.30 2.44 -4.86
C PRO A 75 3.76 3.30 -6.05
N VAL A 76 2.98 3.26 -7.12
CA VAL A 76 3.21 3.95 -8.40
C VAL A 76 2.13 5.02 -8.59
N PRO A 77 2.51 6.27 -8.89
CA PRO A 77 1.53 7.32 -9.14
C PRO A 77 0.91 7.23 -10.54
N TRP A 78 -0.28 7.80 -10.76
CA TRP A 78 -0.88 7.88 -12.10
C TRP A 78 -0.01 8.62 -13.13
N TYR A 79 0.89 9.49 -12.69
CA TYR A 79 1.83 10.19 -13.57
C TYR A 79 3.15 9.42 -13.78
N ALA A 80 3.17 8.10 -13.58
CA ALA A 80 4.39 7.29 -13.63
C ALA A 80 5.24 7.53 -14.90
N PHE A 81 4.57 7.69 -16.03
CA PHE A 81 5.19 7.91 -17.34
C PHE A 81 5.43 9.39 -17.67
N GLY A 82 5.30 10.28 -16.68
CA GLY A 82 5.33 11.72 -16.83
C GLY A 82 3.96 12.30 -17.17
N SER A 83 3.74 13.54 -16.75
CA SER A 83 2.55 14.32 -17.10
C SER A 83 2.90 15.80 -17.18
N GLN A 84 2.26 16.50 -18.11
CA GLN A 84 2.42 17.94 -18.32
C GLN A 84 1.05 18.58 -18.45
N GLU A 85 0.66 19.35 -17.44
CA GLU A 85 -0.54 20.18 -17.38
C GLU A 85 -0.15 21.67 -17.44
N SER A 86 -1.14 22.57 -17.55
CA SER A 86 -0.91 24.03 -17.60
C SER A 86 -0.10 24.55 -16.41
N ASP A 87 -0.36 24.01 -15.23
CA ASP A 87 0.12 24.54 -13.95
C ASP A 87 1.01 23.54 -13.17
N ALA A 88 1.14 22.29 -13.64
CA ALA A 88 1.93 21.25 -13.00
C ALA A 88 2.63 20.37 -14.06
N SER A 89 3.87 19.97 -13.78
CA SER A 89 4.57 18.96 -14.57
C SER A 89 5.25 17.98 -13.65
N TYR A 90 4.98 16.70 -13.88
CA TYR A 90 5.53 15.57 -13.15
C TYR A 90 6.58 14.86 -14.01
N ILE A 91 7.75 14.65 -13.44
CA ILE A 91 8.79 13.84 -14.08
C ILE A 91 8.38 12.36 -14.08
N SER A 92 8.72 11.65 -15.14
CA SER A 92 8.53 10.20 -15.18
C SER A 92 9.40 9.52 -14.12
N VAL A 93 8.85 8.44 -13.52
CA VAL A 93 9.56 7.58 -12.57
C VAL A 93 9.91 6.20 -13.15
N VAL A 94 9.62 5.96 -14.43
CA VAL A 94 9.80 4.65 -15.09
C VAL A 94 11.23 4.13 -14.98
N ASP A 95 12.23 4.99 -15.17
CA ASP A 95 13.64 4.60 -15.05
C ASP A 95 13.98 4.08 -13.63
N TYR A 96 13.28 4.54 -12.60
CA TYR A 96 13.46 4.06 -11.23
C TYR A 96 12.68 2.76 -10.96
N ILE A 97 11.52 2.57 -11.60
CA ILE A 97 10.80 1.29 -11.59
C ILE A 97 11.64 0.21 -12.29
N ASP A 98 12.25 0.53 -13.42
CA ASP A 98 13.17 -0.38 -14.14
C ASP A 98 14.30 -0.85 -13.23
N ARG A 99 14.97 0.09 -12.54
CA ARG A 99 16.01 -0.24 -11.55
C ARG A 99 15.48 -1.13 -10.42
N ALA A 100 14.27 -0.86 -9.91
CA ALA A 100 13.66 -1.68 -8.87
C ALA A 100 13.41 -3.13 -9.36
N ILE A 101 12.92 -3.30 -10.59
CA ILE A 101 12.71 -4.61 -11.22
C ILE A 101 14.04 -5.36 -11.39
N GLU A 102 15.11 -4.68 -11.81
CA GLU A 102 16.46 -5.23 -11.94
C GLU A 102 17.07 -5.64 -10.59
N TRP A 103 17.01 -4.76 -9.58
CA TRP A 103 17.49 -5.05 -8.24
C TRP A 103 16.71 -6.21 -7.62
N ALA A 104 15.40 -6.24 -7.82
CA ALA A 104 14.55 -7.32 -7.34
C ALA A 104 14.96 -8.67 -7.94
N ALA A 105 15.19 -8.74 -9.25
CA ALA A 105 15.69 -9.94 -9.92
C ALA A 105 17.05 -10.39 -9.34
N LYS A 106 17.98 -9.46 -9.14
CA LYS A 106 19.32 -9.75 -8.60
C LYS A 106 19.30 -10.36 -7.19
N TYR A 107 18.34 -9.96 -6.36
CA TYR A 107 18.25 -10.38 -4.95
C TYR A 107 17.11 -11.37 -4.68
N ASN A 108 16.52 -11.97 -5.73
CA ASN A 108 15.39 -12.89 -5.62
C ASN A 108 14.20 -12.32 -4.82
N ILE A 109 13.91 -11.04 -5.07
CA ILE A 109 12.75 -10.32 -4.54
C ILE A 109 11.73 -10.21 -5.67
N ARG A 110 10.45 -10.34 -5.33
CA ARG A 110 9.34 -10.11 -6.27
C ARG A 110 8.72 -8.72 -6.07
N VAL A 111 8.31 -8.07 -7.15
CA VAL A 111 7.74 -6.71 -7.13
C VAL A 111 6.24 -6.76 -7.40
N LEU A 112 5.42 -6.30 -6.47
CA LEU A 112 4.03 -5.95 -6.72
C LEU A 112 3.97 -4.46 -7.08
N LEU A 113 3.65 -4.16 -8.33
CA LEU A 113 3.39 -2.77 -8.74
C LEU A 113 1.98 -2.39 -8.30
N ASP A 114 1.83 -1.28 -7.62
CA ASP A 114 0.55 -0.84 -7.05
C ASP A 114 0.18 0.54 -7.59
N LEU A 115 -0.96 0.67 -8.28
CA LEU A 115 -1.47 1.98 -8.68
C LEU A 115 -2.01 2.70 -7.45
N ALA A 116 -1.17 3.53 -6.85
CA ALA A 116 -1.43 4.12 -5.54
C ALA A 116 -2.06 5.52 -5.58
N THR A 117 -2.13 6.16 -6.75
CA THR A 117 -2.88 7.41 -6.92
C THR A 117 -3.56 7.45 -8.27
N VAL A 118 -4.67 8.17 -8.36
CA VAL A 118 -5.40 8.47 -9.60
C VAL A 118 -5.73 9.97 -9.70
N PRO A 119 -5.92 10.52 -10.92
CA PRO A 119 -6.31 11.92 -11.06
C PRO A 119 -7.63 12.21 -10.35
N GLY A 120 -7.68 13.27 -9.55
CA GLY A 120 -8.86 13.61 -8.73
C GLY A 120 -9.00 12.82 -7.43
N GLY A 121 -8.03 11.95 -7.11
CA GLY A 121 -7.96 11.19 -5.88
C GLY A 121 -8.99 10.05 -5.77
N GLN A 122 -8.60 8.99 -5.07
CA GLN A 122 -9.45 7.82 -4.79
C GLN A 122 -10.03 7.80 -3.38
N GLY A 123 -9.80 8.84 -2.58
CA GLY A 123 -9.93 8.77 -1.13
C GLY A 123 -8.82 7.92 -0.51
N ASP A 124 -9.00 7.54 0.76
CA ASP A 124 -8.21 6.48 1.41
C ASP A 124 -9.15 5.72 2.37
N SER A 125 -9.36 4.42 2.12
CA SER A 125 -10.22 3.58 2.97
C SER A 125 -9.66 3.30 4.37
N ASN A 126 -8.36 3.54 4.59
CA ASN A 126 -7.70 3.42 5.89
C ASN A 126 -7.85 4.68 6.76
N ASP A 127 -8.26 5.81 6.16
CA ASP A 127 -8.41 7.07 6.86
C ASP A 127 -9.67 7.08 7.75
N SER A 128 -9.52 7.69 8.93
CA SER A 128 -10.60 7.84 9.91
C SER A 128 -11.51 9.02 9.54
N PRO A 129 -12.81 9.05 9.89
CA PRO A 129 -13.68 10.22 9.65
C PRO A 129 -13.20 11.55 10.26
N ALA A 130 -12.13 11.54 11.04
CA ALA A 130 -11.50 12.70 11.66
C ALA A 130 -10.29 13.27 10.88
N THR A 131 -9.84 12.65 9.78
CA THR A 131 -8.87 13.25 8.85
C THR A 131 -9.60 14.14 7.83
N PRO A 132 -8.98 15.26 7.38
CA PRO A 132 -9.57 16.10 6.33
C PRO A 132 -9.91 15.23 5.10
N GLU A 133 -11.13 15.38 4.59
CA GLU A 133 -11.69 14.53 3.53
C GLU A 133 -10.71 14.39 2.35
N ALA A 134 -10.25 13.16 2.11
CA ALA A 134 -9.53 12.82 0.89
C ALA A 134 -10.55 12.89 -0.27
N VAL A 135 -10.30 13.78 -1.23
CA VAL A 135 -11.14 13.94 -2.42
C VAL A 135 -11.18 12.61 -3.19
N ALA A 136 -12.37 12.05 -3.38
CA ALA A 136 -12.59 10.80 -4.11
C ALA A 136 -13.31 11.07 -5.44
N GLU A 137 -12.80 11.98 -6.28
CA GLU A 137 -13.49 12.49 -7.46
C GLU A 137 -13.04 11.86 -8.79
N TRP A 138 -12.05 10.96 -8.78
CA TRP A 138 -11.59 10.34 -10.04
C TRP A 138 -12.72 9.65 -10.81
N HIS A 139 -13.70 9.09 -10.09
CA HIS A 139 -14.84 8.37 -10.63
C HIS A 139 -15.92 9.28 -11.25
N SER A 140 -15.97 10.56 -10.86
CA SER A 140 -16.88 11.56 -11.40
C SER A 140 -16.26 12.36 -12.55
N SER A 141 -14.93 12.30 -12.71
CA SER A 141 -14.22 12.88 -13.85
C SER A 141 -14.31 11.97 -15.09
N THR A 142 -14.55 12.55 -16.27
CA THR A 142 -14.59 11.80 -17.54
C THR A 142 -13.23 11.22 -17.93
N ASN A 143 -12.11 11.75 -17.40
CA ASN A 143 -10.76 11.35 -17.77
C ASN A 143 -10.04 10.49 -16.72
N GLY A 144 -10.37 10.58 -15.42
CA GLY A 144 -9.62 9.92 -14.35
C GLY A 144 -9.56 8.40 -14.50
N ARG A 145 -10.67 7.77 -14.91
CA ARG A 145 -10.68 6.33 -15.21
C ARG A 145 -9.87 5.95 -16.42
N HIS A 146 -9.91 6.76 -17.46
CA HIS A 146 -9.13 6.51 -18.66
C HIS A 146 -7.64 6.56 -18.35
N VAL A 147 -7.19 7.57 -17.60
CA VAL A 147 -5.79 7.69 -17.15
C VAL A 147 -5.37 6.52 -16.27
N ALA A 148 -6.21 6.11 -15.30
CA ALA A 148 -5.90 4.95 -14.45
C ALA A 148 -5.72 3.66 -15.27
N LEU A 149 -6.60 3.42 -16.26
CA LEU A 149 -6.49 2.27 -17.16
C LEU A 149 -5.25 2.36 -18.07
N ASP A 150 -4.94 3.53 -18.63
CA ASP A 150 -3.74 3.75 -19.47
C ASP A 150 -2.46 3.42 -18.70
N VAL A 151 -2.35 3.87 -17.45
CA VAL A 151 -1.18 3.59 -16.62
C VAL A 151 -1.06 2.09 -16.36
N LEU A 152 -2.15 1.41 -16.00
CA LEU A 152 -2.15 -0.03 -15.77
C LEU A 152 -1.78 -0.82 -17.03
N GLU A 153 -2.30 -0.42 -18.20
CA GLU A 153 -1.93 -1.03 -19.49
C GLU A 153 -0.43 -0.90 -19.74
N ARG A 154 0.12 0.30 -19.61
CA ARG A 154 1.53 0.57 -19.90
C ARG A 154 2.47 -0.10 -18.89
N LEU A 155 2.07 -0.21 -17.63
CA LEU A 155 2.80 -0.99 -16.63
C LEU A 155 2.78 -2.49 -16.98
N ALA A 156 1.62 -3.02 -17.37
CA ALA A 156 1.48 -4.42 -17.75
C ALA A 156 2.27 -4.73 -19.04
N GLU A 157 2.18 -3.89 -20.06
CA GLU A 157 2.93 -4.01 -21.31
C GLU A 157 4.44 -4.00 -21.06
N ARG A 158 4.93 -3.09 -20.21
CA ARG A 158 6.37 -2.94 -19.94
C ARG A 158 6.94 -4.05 -19.06
N TYR A 159 6.21 -4.46 -18.02
CA TYR A 159 6.75 -5.32 -16.97
C TYR A 159 6.12 -6.71 -16.89
N GLY A 160 5.04 -6.99 -17.63
CA GLY A 160 4.22 -8.19 -17.47
C GLY A 160 5.01 -9.50 -17.55
N GLU A 161 6.02 -9.54 -18.43
CA GLU A 161 6.91 -10.69 -18.66
C GLU A 161 8.16 -10.69 -17.77
N ALA A 162 8.40 -9.63 -16.97
CA ALA A 162 9.60 -9.55 -16.13
C ALA A 162 9.59 -10.64 -15.05
N GLU A 163 10.69 -11.38 -14.91
CA GLU A 163 10.80 -12.50 -13.96
C GLU A 163 10.51 -12.08 -12.52
N SER A 164 11.04 -10.92 -12.11
CA SER A 164 10.85 -10.37 -10.77
C SER A 164 9.47 -9.76 -10.55
N LEU A 165 8.65 -9.53 -11.57
CA LEU A 165 7.27 -9.04 -11.36
C LEU A 165 6.44 -10.11 -10.64
N LEU A 166 5.91 -9.79 -9.47
CA LEU A 166 4.91 -10.60 -8.75
C LEU A 166 3.54 -10.48 -9.42
N GLY A 167 3.13 -9.23 -9.70
CA GLY A 167 1.82 -8.89 -10.18
C GLY A 167 1.58 -7.38 -10.18
N ILE A 168 0.33 -7.01 -10.46
CA ILE A 168 -0.12 -5.61 -10.45
C ILE A 168 -1.36 -5.50 -9.55
N GLU A 169 -1.34 -4.54 -8.63
CA GLU A 169 -2.51 -4.07 -7.90
C GLU A 169 -3.18 -2.93 -8.67
N LEU A 170 -4.49 -3.10 -8.89
CA LEU A 170 -5.25 -2.29 -9.84
C LEU A 170 -5.56 -0.88 -9.31
N LEU A 171 -5.72 -0.74 -7.98
CA LEU A 171 -5.90 0.55 -7.31
C LEU A 171 -5.77 0.37 -5.79
N ASP A 172 -4.91 1.18 -5.19
CA ASP A 172 -4.74 1.21 -3.74
C ASP A 172 -5.92 1.89 -3.03
N THR A 173 -6.39 1.25 -1.96
CA THR A 173 -7.30 1.81 -0.92
C THR A 173 -8.45 2.74 -1.37
N PRO A 174 -9.17 2.49 -2.49
CA PRO A 174 -10.22 3.41 -2.90
C PRO A 174 -11.34 3.45 -1.86
N GLN A 175 -11.75 4.64 -1.43
CA GLN A 175 -12.83 4.83 -0.49
C GLN A 175 -14.15 4.42 -1.15
N MET A 176 -14.67 3.25 -0.77
CA MET A 176 -15.92 2.73 -1.34
C MET A 176 -17.12 3.31 -0.61
N SER A 177 -18.10 3.80 -1.38
CA SER A 177 -19.41 4.15 -0.85
C SER A 177 -20.19 2.89 -0.49
N VAL A 178 -20.54 2.75 0.79
CA VAL A 178 -21.28 1.63 1.35
C VAL A 178 -22.58 2.06 2.01
N ARG A 179 -23.53 1.13 2.12
CA ARG A 179 -24.84 1.40 2.69
C ARG A 179 -24.75 1.52 4.21
N LYS A 180 -25.08 2.70 4.75
CA LYS A 180 -25.15 2.95 6.20
C LYS A 180 -26.53 2.65 6.78
N SER A 181 -27.60 2.94 6.04
CA SER A 181 -28.99 2.67 6.44
C SER A 181 -29.88 2.34 5.24
N LEU A 182 -31.19 2.14 5.49
CA LEU A 182 -32.15 1.89 4.42
C LEU A 182 -32.12 2.97 3.31
N PHE A 183 -31.82 4.23 3.64
CA PHE A 183 -31.90 5.37 2.74
C PHE A 183 -30.60 6.17 2.60
N THR A 184 -29.51 5.75 3.25
CA THR A 184 -28.26 6.54 3.26
C THR A 184 -27.05 5.68 2.92
N MET A 185 -26.15 6.26 2.13
CA MET A 185 -24.83 5.74 1.78
C MET A 185 -23.76 6.59 2.49
N THR A 186 -22.58 6.04 2.68
CA THR A 186 -21.38 6.83 2.99
C THR A 186 -20.89 7.53 1.73
N ASP A 187 -20.14 8.61 1.89
CA ASP A 187 -19.41 9.22 0.79
C ASP A 187 -18.33 8.27 0.25
N GLY A 188 -17.95 8.44 -1.01
CA GLY A 188 -16.97 7.62 -1.70
C GLY A 188 -17.43 7.10 -3.07
N ILE A 189 -16.64 6.20 -3.63
CA ILE A 189 -16.82 5.64 -4.97
C ILE A 189 -17.90 4.56 -4.93
N PRO A 190 -18.94 4.62 -5.79
CA PRO A 190 -19.98 3.59 -5.82
C PRO A 190 -19.42 2.18 -6.08
N ALA A 191 -19.79 1.21 -5.25
CA ALA A 191 -19.28 -0.17 -5.34
C ALA A 191 -19.42 -0.81 -6.73
N HIS A 192 -20.51 -0.53 -7.45
CA HIS A 192 -20.72 -1.04 -8.81
C HIS A 192 -19.75 -0.43 -9.83
N TYR A 193 -19.37 0.84 -9.66
CA TYR A 193 -18.39 1.52 -10.50
C TYR A 193 -17.02 0.88 -10.30
N LEU A 194 -16.60 0.72 -9.04
CA LEU A 194 -15.32 0.12 -8.69
C LEU A 194 -15.21 -1.33 -9.19
N ARG A 195 -16.28 -2.13 -9.07
CA ARG A 195 -16.36 -3.48 -9.65
C ARG A 195 -16.19 -3.49 -11.16
N ASN A 196 -16.78 -2.53 -11.88
CA ASN A 196 -16.64 -2.44 -13.33
C ASN A 196 -15.22 -2.00 -13.72
N PHE A 197 -14.65 -1.03 -13.01
CA PHE A 197 -13.26 -0.62 -13.21
C PHE A 197 -12.30 -1.80 -13.04
N TYR A 198 -12.40 -2.55 -11.94
CA TYR A 198 -11.54 -3.70 -11.71
C TYR A 198 -11.69 -4.80 -12.78
N ARG A 199 -12.91 -5.01 -13.32
CA ARG A 199 -13.10 -5.96 -14.43
C ARG A 199 -12.38 -5.51 -15.70
N ASP A 200 -12.54 -4.25 -16.07
CA ASP A 200 -11.88 -3.71 -17.26
C ASP A 200 -10.36 -3.71 -17.09
N ALA A 201 -9.89 -3.29 -15.93
CA ALA A 201 -8.47 -3.29 -15.58
C ALA A 201 -7.88 -4.71 -15.57
N TYR A 202 -8.60 -5.70 -15.05
CA TYR A 202 -8.18 -7.11 -15.12
C TYR A 202 -8.00 -7.58 -16.56
N GLU A 203 -8.99 -7.36 -17.44
CA GLU A 203 -8.88 -7.79 -18.85
C GLU A 203 -7.70 -7.09 -19.54
N LEU A 204 -7.50 -5.80 -19.24
CA LEU A 204 -6.43 -4.99 -19.78
C LEU A 204 -5.04 -5.51 -19.37
N VAL A 205 -4.77 -5.64 -18.07
CA VAL A 205 -3.45 -6.10 -17.61
C VAL A 205 -3.19 -7.54 -18.02
N ARG A 206 -4.22 -8.40 -18.08
CA ARG A 206 -4.09 -9.80 -18.53
C ARG A 206 -3.76 -9.97 -20.01
N SER A 207 -3.96 -8.94 -20.83
CA SER A 207 -3.51 -8.99 -22.23
C SER A 207 -1.99 -8.95 -22.37
N TYR A 208 -1.26 -8.48 -21.35
CA TYR A 208 0.20 -8.39 -21.32
C TYR A 208 0.86 -9.20 -20.20
N MET A 209 0.09 -9.67 -19.21
CA MET A 209 0.61 -10.45 -18.08
C MET A 209 0.26 -11.94 -18.19
N PRO A 210 1.24 -12.85 -18.13
CA PRO A 210 0.98 -14.28 -18.11
C PRO A 210 0.21 -14.69 -16.85
N GLU A 211 -0.49 -15.83 -16.93
CA GLU A 211 -1.43 -16.26 -15.88
C GLU A 211 -0.75 -16.47 -14.52
N ASP A 212 0.55 -16.78 -14.46
CA ASP A 212 1.29 -17.00 -13.20
C ASP A 212 1.46 -15.72 -12.36
N LYS A 213 1.37 -14.53 -12.98
CA LYS A 213 1.39 -13.24 -12.28
C LYS A 213 0.08 -13.02 -11.55
N ILE A 214 0.12 -12.39 -10.38
CA ILE A 214 -1.11 -12.07 -9.64
C ILE A 214 -1.71 -10.75 -10.12
N VAL A 215 -3.04 -10.63 -10.09
CA VAL A 215 -3.75 -9.36 -10.22
C VAL A 215 -4.44 -9.09 -8.89
N VAL A 216 -4.14 -7.97 -8.27
CA VAL A 216 -4.59 -7.64 -6.92
C VAL A 216 -5.64 -6.53 -6.98
N PHE A 217 -6.68 -6.63 -6.18
CA PHE A 217 -7.64 -5.54 -5.99
C PHE A 217 -7.85 -5.26 -4.51
N SER A 218 -7.99 -3.99 -4.13
CA SER A 218 -8.23 -3.61 -2.74
C SER A 218 -9.62 -4.03 -2.27
N SER A 219 -9.69 -4.52 -1.03
CA SER A 219 -10.95 -4.76 -0.32
C SER A 219 -11.71 -3.49 0.05
N SER A 220 -11.06 -2.31 -0.03
CA SER A 220 -11.62 -1.01 0.33
C SER A 220 -12.20 -0.98 1.76
N GLY A 221 -11.61 -1.74 2.69
CA GLY A 221 -12.09 -1.87 4.07
C GLY A 221 -13.40 -2.68 4.23
N HIS A 222 -13.95 -3.23 3.14
CA HIS A 222 -15.25 -3.91 3.15
C HIS A 222 -15.21 -5.24 2.40
N PRO A 223 -14.52 -6.27 2.93
CA PRO A 223 -14.32 -7.53 2.21
C PRO A 223 -15.63 -8.20 1.77
N SER A 224 -16.69 -8.15 2.59
CA SER A 224 -17.97 -8.79 2.27
C SER A 224 -18.67 -8.25 1.02
N GLU A 225 -18.41 -7.01 0.61
CA GLU A 225 -18.95 -6.41 -0.63
C GLU A 225 -18.38 -7.07 -1.89
N TRP A 226 -17.28 -7.83 -1.77
CA TRP A 226 -16.63 -8.53 -2.88
C TRP A 226 -17.10 -9.98 -3.05
N LYS A 227 -18.10 -10.43 -2.29
CA LYS A 227 -18.73 -11.74 -2.53
C LYS A 227 -19.26 -11.84 -3.95
N HIS A 228 -19.01 -12.99 -4.58
CA HIS A 228 -19.37 -13.29 -5.97
C HIS A 228 -18.68 -12.42 -7.03
N PHE A 229 -17.75 -11.55 -6.65
CA PHE A 229 -16.92 -10.81 -7.60
C PHE A 229 -15.95 -11.78 -8.31
N MET A 230 -15.67 -11.53 -9.59
CA MET A 230 -14.68 -12.27 -10.41
C MET A 230 -14.61 -13.81 -10.24
N ARG A 231 -15.74 -14.49 -10.03
CA ARG A 231 -15.77 -15.97 -9.83
C ARG A 231 -15.71 -16.82 -11.10
N GLY A 232 -15.89 -16.22 -12.27
CA GLY A 232 -15.90 -16.94 -13.54
C GLY A 232 -14.54 -17.57 -13.84
N ALA A 233 -14.52 -18.71 -14.54
CA ALA A 233 -13.30 -19.47 -14.84
C ALA A 233 -12.22 -18.69 -15.63
N LYS A 234 -12.61 -17.58 -16.27
CA LYS A 234 -11.70 -16.65 -16.96
C LYS A 234 -10.81 -15.83 -16.04
N TYR A 235 -11.20 -15.66 -14.77
CA TYR A 235 -10.40 -14.93 -13.79
C TYR A 235 -9.38 -15.86 -13.17
N LYS A 236 -8.09 -15.52 -13.32
CA LYS A 236 -6.93 -16.31 -12.89
C LYS A 236 -6.09 -15.49 -11.94
N ASN A 237 -5.59 -16.14 -10.88
CA ASN A 237 -4.68 -15.55 -9.89
C ASN A 237 -5.09 -14.14 -9.46
N VAL A 238 -6.37 -13.97 -9.12
CA VAL A 238 -6.93 -12.73 -8.59
C VAL A 238 -6.85 -12.78 -7.07
N TYR A 239 -6.19 -11.80 -6.47
CA TYR A 239 -5.96 -11.70 -5.02
C TYR A 239 -6.67 -10.46 -4.48
N MET A 240 -7.15 -10.56 -3.24
CA MET A 240 -7.71 -9.42 -2.51
C MET A 240 -6.64 -8.83 -1.60
N ASP A 241 -6.51 -7.51 -1.61
CA ASP A 241 -5.69 -6.79 -0.62
C ASP A 241 -6.53 -6.34 0.58
N LEU A 242 -6.01 -6.58 1.79
CA LEU A 242 -6.59 -6.23 3.07
C LEU A 242 -5.57 -5.47 3.92
N HIS A 243 -5.93 -4.27 4.35
CA HIS A 243 -5.08 -3.41 5.18
C HIS A 243 -5.51 -3.51 6.65
N LEU A 244 -4.56 -3.76 7.55
CA LEU A 244 -4.82 -4.06 8.96
C LEU A 244 -4.01 -3.14 9.89
N TYR A 245 -4.68 -2.13 10.46
CA TYR A 245 -4.09 -1.14 11.34
C TYR A 245 -4.76 -1.05 12.71
N HIS A 246 -4.02 -0.59 13.73
CA HIS A 246 -4.49 -0.53 15.14
C HIS A 246 -4.11 0.78 15.87
N TYR A 247 -3.84 1.88 15.15
CA TYR A 247 -3.28 3.12 15.73
C TYR A 247 -4.21 4.33 15.69
N ARG A 248 -5.33 4.29 14.96
CA ARG A 248 -6.13 5.49 14.66
C ARG A 248 -7.63 5.34 14.49
N ASP A 249 -8.18 4.14 14.60
CA ASP A 249 -9.63 3.93 14.49
C ASP A 249 -10.32 3.83 15.87
N GLU A 250 -11.65 3.97 15.85
CA GLU A 250 -12.50 3.94 17.06
C GLU A 250 -12.49 2.59 17.82
N HIS A 251 -11.92 1.55 17.22
CA HIS A 251 -11.78 0.22 17.81
C HIS A 251 -10.35 -0.06 18.32
N ALA A 252 -9.41 0.87 18.11
CA ALA A 252 -8.04 0.74 18.58
C ALA A 252 -7.99 0.82 20.11
N LEU A 253 -7.35 -0.17 20.74
CA LEU A 253 -7.22 -0.28 22.19
C LEU A 253 -5.75 -0.30 22.61
N ASP A 254 -5.48 0.12 23.85
CA ASP A 254 -4.13 0.11 24.42
C ASP A 254 -3.57 -1.30 24.51
N ILE A 255 -2.54 -1.58 23.69
CA ILE A 255 -1.90 -2.89 23.57
C ILE A 255 -1.02 -3.24 24.78
N THR A 256 -0.74 -2.28 25.68
CA THR A 256 -0.05 -2.58 26.95
C THR A 256 -0.95 -3.34 27.92
N SER A 257 -2.25 -3.45 27.64
CA SER A 257 -3.18 -4.31 28.37
C SER A 257 -3.37 -5.65 27.66
N PRO A 258 -3.49 -6.78 28.40
CA PRO A 258 -3.79 -8.08 27.79
C PRO A 258 -5.07 -8.07 26.94
N ARG A 259 -6.06 -7.27 27.35
CA ARG A 259 -7.32 -7.09 26.61
C ARG A 259 -7.10 -6.37 25.28
N GLY A 260 -6.34 -5.27 25.27
CA GLY A 260 -6.07 -4.52 24.05
C GLY A 260 -5.31 -5.36 23.03
N LEU A 261 -4.23 -6.02 23.46
CA LEU A 261 -3.48 -6.96 22.62
C LEU A 261 -4.38 -8.07 22.07
N THR A 262 -5.14 -8.77 22.92
CA THR A 262 -6.02 -9.86 22.48
C THR A 262 -7.10 -9.38 21.51
N THR A 263 -7.62 -8.16 21.72
CA THR A 263 -8.66 -7.57 20.86
C THR A 263 -8.12 -7.25 19.47
N ALA A 264 -6.94 -6.62 19.39
CA ALA A 264 -6.28 -6.30 18.12
C ALA A 264 -6.03 -7.57 17.29
N ILE A 265 -5.48 -8.62 17.93
CA ILE A 265 -5.20 -9.89 17.26
C ILE A 265 -6.47 -10.63 16.85
N SER A 266 -7.52 -10.59 17.68
CA SER A 266 -8.82 -11.18 17.35
C SER A 266 -9.50 -10.45 16.20
N ARG A 267 -9.28 -9.14 16.07
CA ARG A 267 -9.75 -8.33 14.95
C ARG A 267 -9.08 -8.75 13.64
N ASN A 268 -7.74 -8.86 13.60
CA ASN A 268 -7.02 -9.36 12.43
C ASN A 268 -7.58 -10.71 11.95
N LYS A 269 -7.73 -11.67 12.88
CA LYS A 269 -8.27 -13.00 12.57
C LYS A 269 -9.69 -12.96 12.01
N ARG A 270 -10.54 -12.05 12.52
CA ARG A 270 -11.93 -11.90 12.07
C ARG A 270 -11.98 -11.33 10.66
N GLU A 271 -11.28 -10.22 10.42
CA GLU A 271 -11.28 -9.53 9.13
C GLU A 271 -10.65 -10.40 8.03
N LEU A 272 -9.53 -11.07 8.35
CA LEU A 272 -8.91 -12.02 7.42
C LEU A 272 -9.83 -13.21 7.12
N LYS A 273 -10.53 -13.74 8.12
CA LYS A 273 -11.52 -14.82 7.91
C LYS A 273 -12.68 -14.35 7.03
N GLU A 274 -13.17 -13.14 7.23
CA GLU A 274 -14.20 -12.55 6.39
C GLU A 274 -13.73 -12.41 4.95
N ALA A 275 -12.54 -11.84 4.72
CA ALA A 275 -11.94 -11.68 3.40
C ALA A 275 -11.75 -13.01 2.68
N ILE A 276 -11.15 -14.01 3.34
CA ILE A 276 -10.96 -15.36 2.77
C ILE A 276 -12.31 -16.01 2.42
N SER A 277 -13.36 -15.78 3.22
CA SER A 277 -14.69 -16.36 2.96
C SER A 277 -15.34 -15.87 1.65
N THR A 278 -14.83 -14.80 1.04
CA THR A 278 -15.30 -14.29 -0.25
C THR A 278 -14.87 -15.17 -1.42
N GLY A 279 -13.84 -15.99 -1.23
CA GLY A 279 -13.32 -16.96 -2.19
C GLY A 279 -12.02 -16.54 -2.89
N PHE A 280 -11.40 -15.43 -2.47
CA PHE A 280 -10.10 -15.00 -2.98
C PHE A 280 -8.96 -15.39 -2.00
N PRO A 281 -7.76 -15.72 -2.51
CA PRO A 281 -6.54 -15.58 -1.73
C PRO A 281 -6.38 -14.12 -1.26
N VAL A 282 -5.90 -13.93 -0.03
CA VAL A 282 -5.80 -12.60 0.60
C VAL A 282 -4.34 -12.27 0.87
N LEU A 283 -3.92 -11.07 0.50
CA LEU A 283 -2.69 -10.43 0.96
C LEU A 283 -3.04 -9.47 2.10
N VAL A 284 -2.17 -9.40 3.11
CA VAL A 284 -2.18 -8.27 4.05
C VAL A 284 -1.23 -7.22 3.49
N GLY A 285 -1.66 -6.42 2.52
CA GLY A 285 -0.82 -5.48 1.76
C GLY A 285 -0.33 -4.29 2.58
N GLU A 286 -0.99 -4.00 3.69
CA GLU A 286 -0.51 -3.04 4.65
C GLU A 286 -0.82 -3.42 6.09
N TRP A 287 0.20 -3.27 6.93
CA TRP A 287 0.11 -3.35 8.39
C TRP A 287 1.36 -2.70 8.98
N SER A 288 1.31 -2.29 10.25
CA SER A 288 2.48 -1.73 10.93
C SER A 288 2.55 -2.15 12.39
N GLY A 289 3.65 -1.79 13.07
CA GLY A 289 3.78 -1.93 14.51
C GLY A 289 3.03 -0.85 15.30
N ALA A 290 2.35 0.08 14.63
CA ALA A 290 1.72 1.22 15.27
C ALA A 290 0.46 0.79 16.02
N ALA A 291 0.37 1.22 17.26
CA ALA A 291 -0.75 0.91 18.14
C ALA A 291 -0.95 2.03 19.17
N ILE A 292 -2.09 2.00 19.86
CA ILE A 292 -2.35 2.88 21.00
C ILE A 292 -1.51 2.42 22.21
N PHE A 293 -0.82 3.38 22.82
CA PHE A 293 -0.09 3.23 24.08
C PHE A 293 -0.59 4.31 25.05
N ALA A 294 -1.54 3.98 25.93
CA ALA A 294 -2.11 4.99 26.83
C ALA A 294 -1.25 5.20 28.09
N ASN A 295 -0.38 4.25 28.43
CA ASN A 295 0.43 4.34 29.64
C ASN A 295 1.73 5.13 29.41
N SER A 296 1.76 6.38 29.88
CA SER A 296 2.91 7.30 29.79
C SER A 296 4.13 6.89 30.62
N SER A 297 4.00 5.87 31.46
CA SER A 297 5.04 5.43 32.42
C SER A 297 5.93 4.30 31.88
N VAL A 298 5.76 3.89 30.62
CA VAL A 298 6.56 2.82 30.02
C VAL A 298 7.90 3.39 29.55
N THR A 299 9.01 2.80 30.02
CA THR A 299 10.35 3.18 29.54
C THR A 299 10.51 2.86 28.04
N PRO A 300 11.45 3.49 27.32
CA PRO A 300 11.72 3.14 25.92
C PRO A 300 11.95 1.65 25.69
N GLU A 301 12.64 0.97 26.61
CA GLU A 301 12.89 -0.47 26.55
C GLU A 301 11.61 -1.28 26.72
N GLY A 302 10.76 -0.89 27.68
CA GLY A 302 9.45 -1.51 27.89
C GLY A 302 8.55 -1.35 26.66
N ARG A 303 8.59 -0.18 26.01
CA ARG A 303 7.81 0.08 24.80
C ARG A 303 8.24 -0.83 23.66
N ASN A 304 9.55 -0.93 23.42
CA ASN A 304 10.11 -1.84 22.42
C ASN A 304 9.73 -3.30 22.67
N ALA A 305 9.65 -3.73 23.94
CA ALA A 305 9.22 -5.07 24.29
C ALA A 305 7.74 -5.31 23.94
N TYR A 306 6.85 -4.38 24.28
CA TYR A 306 5.43 -4.46 23.89
C TYR A 306 5.23 -4.42 22.38
N GLU A 307 5.93 -3.53 21.67
CA GLU A 307 5.88 -3.45 20.20
C GLU A 307 6.34 -4.78 19.57
N ARG A 308 7.43 -5.38 20.06
CA ARG A 308 7.90 -6.68 19.58
C ARG A 308 6.87 -7.79 19.78
N VAL A 309 6.27 -7.87 20.97
CA VAL A 309 5.21 -8.85 21.27
C VAL A 309 4.01 -8.62 20.36
N PHE A 310 3.61 -7.37 20.15
CA PHE A 310 2.49 -7.02 19.28
C PHE A 310 2.75 -7.42 17.83
N ILE A 311 3.88 -7.02 17.26
CA ILE A 311 4.30 -7.37 15.88
C ILE A 311 4.34 -8.88 15.69
N ALA A 312 4.94 -9.63 16.62
CA ALA A 312 5.01 -11.09 16.56
C ALA A 312 3.61 -11.73 16.55
N ASN A 313 2.69 -11.24 17.38
CA ASN A 313 1.32 -11.74 17.42
C ASN A 313 0.54 -11.36 16.14
N GLN A 314 0.80 -10.19 15.56
CA GLN A 314 0.22 -9.81 14.27
C GLN A 314 0.68 -10.77 13.16
N LEU A 315 1.98 -11.02 13.03
CA LEU A 315 2.54 -11.99 12.07
C LEU A 315 1.91 -13.38 12.21
N ALA A 316 1.77 -13.87 13.44
CA ALA A 316 1.09 -15.14 13.71
C ALA A 316 -0.40 -15.12 13.31
N SER A 317 -1.07 -13.97 13.42
CA SER A 317 -2.46 -13.81 12.99
C SER A 317 -2.63 -13.87 11.46
N PHE A 318 -1.57 -13.59 10.70
CA PHE A 318 -1.57 -13.61 9.23
C PHE A 318 -1.26 -14.99 8.63
N ALA A 319 -1.12 -16.04 9.44
CA ALA A 319 -0.87 -17.40 8.97
C ALA A 319 -1.84 -17.89 7.86
N PRO A 320 -3.15 -17.52 7.86
CA PRO A 320 -4.07 -17.90 6.78
C PRO A 320 -3.93 -17.08 5.48
N ALA A 321 -3.21 -15.96 5.50
CA ALA A 321 -3.02 -15.10 4.32
C ALA A 321 -1.98 -15.71 3.37
N ALA A 322 -2.07 -15.35 2.09
CA ALA A 322 -1.04 -15.71 1.10
C ALA A 322 0.32 -15.03 1.38
N GLY A 323 0.28 -13.92 2.12
CA GLY A 323 1.44 -13.23 2.64
C GLY A 323 1.09 -11.82 3.10
N TRP A 324 2.11 -11.01 3.34
CA TRP A 324 1.96 -9.68 3.92
C TRP A 324 3.03 -8.71 3.42
N PHE A 325 2.73 -7.41 3.49
CA PHE A 325 3.65 -6.30 3.24
C PHE A 325 3.63 -5.32 4.40
N PHE A 326 4.76 -5.14 5.08
CA PHE A 326 4.88 -4.21 6.20
C PHE A 326 4.97 -2.77 5.69
N GLN A 327 4.19 -1.87 6.30
CA GLN A 327 4.20 -0.43 6.05
C GLN A 327 5.16 0.27 7.03
N THR A 328 6.33 0.74 6.61
CA THR A 328 6.98 0.70 5.29
C THR A 328 8.43 0.21 5.44
N TRP A 329 9.16 -0.03 4.34
CA TRP A 329 10.59 -0.39 4.40
C TRP A 329 11.39 0.60 5.24
N LYS A 330 11.18 1.91 5.01
CA LYS A 330 11.89 2.94 5.75
C LYS A 330 11.19 4.29 5.81
N THR A 331 11.48 5.00 6.89
CA THR A 331 11.20 6.43 7.09
C THR A 331 12.53 7.17 7.29
N GLU A 332 12.59 8.48 6.98
CA GLU A 332 13.78 9.29 7.22
C GLU A 332 14.16 9.35 8.70
N LYS A 333 13.15 9.36 9.58
CA LYS A 333 13.32 9.49 11.04
C LYS A 333 13.33 8.16 11.78
N ARG A 334 13.33 7.02 11.09
CA ARG A 334 13.29 5.68 11.68
C ARG A 334 12.20 5.54 12.74
N ILE A 335 10.98 5.93 12.37
CA ILE A 335 9.81 5.80 13.25
C ILE A 335 9.60 4.30 13.52
N ALA A 336 9.89 3.84 14.74
CA ALA A 336 10.06 2.42 15.07
C ALA A 336 8.87 1.55 14.60
N ALA A 337 7.65 2.02 14.85
CA ALA A 337 6.42 1.32 14.49
C ALA A 337 6.12 1.26 12.98
N TRP A 338 6.79 2.07 12.15
CA TRP A 338 6.53 2.26 10.72
C TRP A 338 7.75 2.03 9.84
N ASP A 339 8.88 1.61 10.40
CA ASP A 339 10.13 1.39 9.69
C ASP A 339 10.54 -0.07 9.87
N ALA A 340 10.45 -0.86 8.79
CA ALA A 340 10.74 -2.30 8.83
C ALA A 340 12.16 -2.59 9.35
N ARG A 341 13.12 -1.71 9.07
CA ARG A 341 14.50 -1.85 9.55
C ARG A 341 14.60 -1.78 11.07
N ALA A 342 13.65 -1.12 11.73
CA ALA A 342 13.52 -1.07 13.18
C ALA A 342 12.55 -2.13 13.70
N ALA A 343 11.32 -2.17 13.19
CA ALA A 343 10.26 -3.06 13.63
C ALA A 343 10.64 -4.54 13.49
N LEU A 344 11.04 -4.95 12.28
CA LEU A 344 11.34 -6.35 11.97
C LEU A 344 12.78 -6.71 12.36
N GLY A 345 13.71 -5.75 12.39
CA GLY A 345 15.09 -5.97 12.81
C GLY A 345 15.26 -6.45 14.26
N THR A 346 14.20 -6.32 15.08
CA THR A 346 14.19 -6.82 16.46
C THR A 346 13.71 -8.27 16.59
N LEU A 347 13.21 -8.88 15.51
CA LEU A 347 12.68 -10.24 15.49
C LEU A 347 13.76 -11.23 15.07
N GLU A 348 13.71 -12.44 15.63
CA GLU A 348 14.48 -13.55 15.10
C GLU A 348 13.88 -13.99 13.76
N ARG A 349 14.71 -14.50 12.85
CA ARG A 349 14.28 -14.90 11.49
C ARG A 349 13.08 -15.86 11.51
N GLY A 350 13.05 -16.81 12.44
CA GLY A 350 11.94 -17.76 12.58
C GLY A 350 10.62 -17.14 13.09
N MET A 351 10.62 -15.87 13.48
CA MET A 351 9.38 -15.13 13.79
C MET A 351 8.81 -14.39 12.57
N ILE A 352 9.57 -14.28 11.49
CA ILE A 352 9.19 -13.62 10.23
C ILE A 352 8.62 -14.64 9.23
N GLU A 353 9.21 -15.84 9.20
CA GLU A 353 8.75 -17.00 8.41
C GLU A 353 7.39 -17.56 8.92
#